data_AF-A0A368EWN1-F1
#
_entry.id   AF-A0A368EWN1-F1
#
_cell.length_a   1.000
_cell.length_b   1.000
_cell.length_c   1.000
_cell.angle_alpha   90.00
_cell.angle_beta   90.00
_cell.angle_gamma   90.00
#
_symmetry.space_group_name_H-M   'P 1'
#
loop_
_entity.id
_entity.type
_entity.pdbx_description
1 polymer ?
#
loop_
_entity_poly.entity_id
_entity_poly.type
_entity_poly.pdbx_seq_one_letter_code
_entity_poly.pdbx_strand_id
1 'polypeptide(L)'
;MLAVSEVRSLVLNAYYYIMMRMGIKFQTVLMAAVYKKTLRLSNSARRDKTVGEIVNLMAIDVERIQMITPEIQQFWSCPYQIVLGLTYLFITLGYSATPGLIIMVLSLPTNIISSIIVKKWQVEQMKLKDERTKMLNEVLNGIKVIKLYAWEIPMEQMIDQIRQRELLLLRKTYLVRNVIDSMNTASAFMVALFSFGTYLLSSPSHELTPQVAS
;
A
#
# COMPACT_ATOMS: atom_id res chain seq x y z
N MET A 1 28.53 16.12 7.19
CA MET A 1 27.60 15.10 6.64
C MET A 1 27.46 13.89 7.56
N LEU A 2 28.54 13.22 8.00
CA LEU A 2 28.47 12.07 8.92
C LEU A 2 27.75 12.36 10.25
N ALA A 3 28.13 13.42 10.98
CA ALA A 3 27.47 13.73 12.25
C ALA A 3 25.95 13.96 12.11
N VAL A 4 25.52 14.57 11.00
CA VAL A 4 24.10 14.81 10.70
C VAL A 4 23.37 13.51 10.39
N SER A 5 24.00 12.60 9.62
CA SER A 5 23.40 11.29 9.35
C SER A 5 23.29 10.43 10.60
N GLU A 6 24.29 10.45 11.47
CA GLU A 6 24.25 9.70 12.74
C GLU A 6 23.17 10.25 13.68
N VAL A 7 23.11 11.58 13.86
CA VAL A 7 22.07 12.21 14.69
C VAL A 7 20.68 11.90 14.13
N ARG A 8 20.47 11.97 12.81
CA ARG A 8 19.21 11.59 12.16
C ARG A 8 18.84 10.15 12.47
N SER A 9 19.78 9.21 12.30
CA SER A 9 19.55 7.77 12.55
C SER A 9 19.20 7.49 14.01
N LEU A 10 19.88 8.14 14.96
CA LEU A 10 19.60 8.01 16.39
C LEU A 10 18.22 8.57 16.76
N VAL A 11 17.88 9.78 16.27
CA VAL A 11 16.57 10.40 16.52
C VAL A 11 15.45 9.57 15.92
N LEU A 12 15.62 9.05 14.70
CA LEU A 12 14.63 8.21 14.04
C LEU A 12 14.42 6.88 14.79
N ASN A 13 15.49 6.23 15.24
CA ASN A 13 15.39 5.03 16.07
C ASN A 13 14.72 5.31 17.41
N ALA A 14 15.08 6.40 18.08
CA ALA A 14 14.45 6.82 19.33
C ALA A 14 12.94 7.08 19.14
N TYR A 15 12.57 7.73 18.03
CA TYR A 15 11.18 7.93 17.64
C TYR A 15 10.43 6.59 17.50
N TYR A 16 10.96 5.66 16.70
CA TYR A 16 10.32 4.35 16.50
C TYR A 16 10.20 3.56 17.79
N TYR A 17 11.24 3.61 18.64
CA TYR A 17 11.22 2.96 19.95
C TYR A 17 10.12 3.52 20.86
N ILE A 18 9.98 4.85 20.94
CA ILE A 18 8.94 5.51 21.73
C ILE A 18 7.54 5.16 21.18
N MET A 19 7.35 5.22 19.87
CA MET A 19 6.06 4.94 19.24
C MET A 19 5.65 3.47 19.34
N MET A 20 6.59 2.53 19.21
CA MET A 20 6.32 1.11 19.46
C MET A 20 5.88 0.86 20.90
N ARG A 21 6.55 1.49 21.88
CA ARG A 21 6.15 1.40 23.29
C ARG A 21 4.75 1.97 23.53
N MET A 22 4.41 3.08 22.88
CA MET A 22 3.06 3.64 22.94
C MET A 22 2.03 2.68 22.31
N GLY A 23 2.36 2.06 21.18
CA GLY A 23 1.51 1.06 20.52
C GLY A 23 1.21 -0.13 21.43
N ILE A 24 2.22 -0.68 22.11
CA ILE A 24 2.05 -1.79 23.06
C ILE A 24 1.17 -1.37 24.26
N LYS A 25 1.34 -0.14 24.76
CA LYS A 25 0.46 0.39 25.83
C LYS A 25 -0.99 0.49 25.37
N PHE A 26 -1.23 1.02 24.17
CA PHE A 26 -2.59 1.07 23.60
C PHE A 26 -3.19 -0.33 23.45
N GLN A 27 -2.43 -1.28 22.91
CA GLN A 27 -2.85 -2.68 22.79
C GLN A 27 -3.28 -3.26 24.15
N THR A 28 -2.44 -3.08 25.17
CA THR A 28 -2.68 -3.60 26.52
C THR A 28 -3.93 -3.00 27.14
N VAL A 29 -4.10 -1.67 27.05
CA VAL A 29 -5.26 -0.96 27.59
C VAL A 29 -6.54 -1.37 26.87
N LEU A 30 -6.51 -1.48 25.54
CA LEU A 30 -7.67 -1.88 24.73
C LEU A 30 -8.07 -3.33 25.00
N MET A 31 -7.12 -4.27 25.06
CA MET A 31 -7.40 -5.66 25.44
C MET A 31 -8.02 -5.73 26.84
N ALA A 32 -7.46 -5.02 27.82
CA ALA A 32 -8.02 -4.98 29.17
C ALA A 32 -9.43 -4.37 29.21
N ALA A 33 -9.68 -3.32 28.41
CA ALA A 33 -11.00 -2.69 28.30
C ALA A 33 -12.04 -3.63 27.67
N VAL A 34 -11.68 -4.32 26.58
CA VAL A 34 -12.52 -5.33 25.93
C VAL A 34 -12.80 -6.49 26.88
N TYR A 35 -11.78 -7.02 27.55
CA TYR A 35 -11.94 -8.09 28.54
C TYR A 35 -12.89 -7.69 29.68
N LYS A 36 -12.67 -6.51 30.28
CA LYS A 36 -13.53 -5.97 31.34
C LYS A 36 -14.97 -5.74 30.86
N LYS A 37 -15.15 -5.31 29.61
CA LYS A 37 -16.49 -5.13 29.02
C LYS A 37 -17.19 -6.47 28.80
N THR A 38 -16.47 -7.49 28.32
CA THR A 38 -16.97 -8.85 28.13
C THR A 38 -17.49 -9.46 29.43
N LEU A 39 -16.81 -9.22 30.57
CA LEU A 39 -17.25 -9.67 31.89
C LEU A 39 -18.55 -8.98 32.39
N ARG A 40 -18.92 -7.84 31.82
CA ARG A 40 -20.10 -7.04 32.21
C ARG A 40 -21.19 -7.03 31.15
N LEU A 41 -21.08 -7.89 30.12
CA LEU A 41 -22.07 -7.95 29.05
C LEU A 41 -23.38 -8.56 29.57
N SER A 42 -24.52 -7.98 29.17
CA SER A 42 -25.84 -8.56 29.44
C SER A 42 -26.04 -9.85 28.63
N ASN A 43 -26.93 -10.72 29.08
CA ASN A 43 -27.26 -11.95 28.36
C ASN A 43 -27.82 -11.71 26.94
N SER A 44 -28.52 -10.58 26.72
CA SER A 44 -28.97 -10.17 25.38
C SER A 44 -27.79 -9.84 24.47
N ALA A 45 -26.89 -8.96 24.89
CA ALA A 45 -25.71 -8.58 24.11
C ALA A 45 -24.74 -9.77 23.88
N ARG A 46 -24.72 -10.74 24.80
CA ARG A 46 -23.89 -11.95 24.69
C ARG A 46 -24.45 -12.95 23.67
N ARG A 47 -25.72 -12.84 23.29
CA ARG A 47 -26.31 -13.57 22.16
C ARG A 47 -25.96 -12.93 20.82
N ASP A 48 -25.79 -11.61 20.79
CA ASP A 48 -25.45 -10.86 19.57
C ASP A 48 -23.96 -10.92 19.22
N LYS A 49 -23.09 -11.17 20.21
CA LYS A 49 -21.63 -11.25 20.03
C LYS A 49 -21.10 -12.61 20.47
N THR A 50 -20.63 -13.39 19.52
CA THR A 50 -20.00 -14.69 19.77
C THR A 50 -18.63 -14.54 20.42
N VAL A 51 -18.19 -15.57 21.14
CA VAL A 51 -16.83 -15.61 21.71
C VAL A 51 -15.78 -15.46 20.63
N GLY A 52 -16.01 -16.05 19.45
CA GLY A 52 -15.12 -15.93 18.29
C GLY A 52 -14.96 -14.49 17.80
N GLU A 53 -16.05 -13.73 17.70
CA GLU A 53 -15.99 -12.31 17.31
C GLU A 53 -15.23 -11.46 18.33
N ILE A 54 -15.38 -11.73 19.64
CA ILE A 54 -14.66 -11.01 20.69
C ILE A 54 -13.16 -11.33 20.65
N VAL A 55 -12.80 -12.60 20.44
CA VAL A 55 -11.40 -13.02 20.27
C VAL A 55 -10.82 -12.39 19.00
N ASN A 56 -11.56 -12.37 17.90
CA ASN A 56 -11.14 -11.72 16.66
C ASN A 56 -10.90 -10.22 16.85
N LEU A 57 -11.79 -9.53 17.59
CA LEU A 57 -11.63 -8.13 17.92
C LEU A 57 -10.33 -7.86 18.71
N MET A 58 -10.00 -8.71 19.69
CA MET A 58 -8.76 -8.57 20.46
C MET A 58 -7.52 -8.96 19.66
N ALA A 59 -7.62 -9.96 18.78
CA ALA A 59 -6.49 -10.49 18.04
C ALA A 59 -6.16 -9.65 16.79
N ILE A 60 -7.15 -9.22 16.02
CA ILE A 60 -6.94 -8.55 14.73
C ILE A 60 -7.08 -7.03 14.88
N ASP A 61 -8.21 -6.55 15.39
CA ASP A 61 -8.49 -5.11 15.40
C ASP A 61 -7.59 -4.35 16.38
N VAL A 62 -7.38 -4.87 17.58
CA VAL A 62 -6.48 -4.24 18.56
C VAL A 62 -5.01 -4.29 18.11
N GLU A 63 -4.58 -5.39 17.48
CA GLU A 63 -3.24 -5.49 16.88
C GLU A 63 -3.06 -4.48 15.74
N ARG A 64 -4.08 -4.29 14.89
CA ARG A 64 -4.06 -3.27 13.84
C ARG A 64 -3.89 -1.85 14.42
N ILE A 65 -4.53 -1.53 15.55
CA ILE A 65 -4.35 -0.22 16.21
C ILE A 65 -2.91 -0.04 16.70
N GLN A 66 -2.31 -1.09 17.28
CA GLN A 66 -0.90 -1.07 17.67
C GLN A 66 0.00 -0.79 16.47
N MET A 67 -0.22 -1.47 15.34
CA MET A 67 0.58 -1.29 14.12
C MET A 67 0.44 0.10 13.51
N ILE A 68 -0.75 0.72 13.59
CA ILE A 68 -0.98 2.08 13.03
C ILE A 68 -0.34 3.17 13.89
N THR A 69 -0.10 2.92 15.18
CA THR A 69 0.41 3.93 16.13
C THR A 69 1.66 4.68 15.63
N PRO A 70 2.74 4.04 15.15
CA PRO A 70 3.91 4.74 14.59
C PRO A 70 3.61 5.49 13.28
N GLU A 71 2.60 5.09 12.52
CA GLU A 71 2.26 5.65 11.20
C GLU A 71 1.41 6.93 11.31
N ILE A 72 0.72 7.16 12.43
CA ILE A 72 -0.15 8.33 12.61
C ILE A 72 0.61 9.65 12.41
N GLN A 73 1.87 9.72 12.85
CA GLN A 73 2.67 10.94 12.71
C GLN A 73 3.11 11.17 11.27
N GLN A 74 3.18 10.12 10.45
CA GLN A 74 3.52 10.24 9.04
C GLN A 74 2.45 11.03 8.27
N PHE A 75 1.20 11.00 8.72
CA PHE A 75 0.09 11.69 8.07
C PHE A 75 0.32 13.21 7.94
N TRP A 76 0.88 13.86 8.96
CA TRP A 76 1.20 15.30 8.92
C TRP A 76 2.67 15.55 8.56
N SER A 77 3.58 14.64 8.91
CA SER A 77 5.01 14.76 8.56
C SER A 77 5.24 14.68 7.05
N CYS A 78 4.51 13.84 6.30
CA CYS A 78 4.66 13.73 4.84
C CYS A 78 4.36 15.05 4.12
N PRO A 79 3.19 15.70 4.33
CA PRO A 79 2.92 17.02 3.76
C PRO A 79 3.99 18.06 4.09
N TYR A 80 4.46 18.08 5.35
CA TYR A 80 5.50 19.00 5.79
C TYR A 80 6.82 18.77 5.05
N GLN A 81 7.26 17.52 4.89
CA GLN A 81 8.46 17.17 4.14
C GLN A 81 8.36 17.58 2.66
N ILE A 82 7.19 17.37 2.04
CA ILE A 82 6.95 17.78 0.64
C ILE A 82 7.06 19.31 0.52
N VAL A 83 6.39 20.07 1.38
CA VAL A 83 6.42 21.54 1.33
C VAL A 83 7.85 22.06 1.51
N LEU A 84 8.57 21.58 2.52
CA LEU A 84 9.97 21.98 2.73
C LEU A 84 10.86 21.60 1.54
N GLY A 85 10.74 20.38 1.03
CA GLY A 85 11.51 19.90 -0.12
C GLY A 85 11.27 20.77 -1.35
N LEU A 86 10.02 21.11 -1.64
CA LEU A 86 9.66 22.00 -2.75
C LEU A 86 10.21 23.42 -2.55
N THR A 87 10.11 23.98 -1.33
CA THR A 87 10.68 25.30 -1.05
C THR A 87 12.20 25.33 -1.23
N TYR A 88 12.91 24.30 -0.75
CA TYR A 88 14.36 24.21 -0.90
C TYR A 88 14.76 24.09 -2.38
N LEU A 89 14.06 23.23 -3.12
CA LEU A 89 14.26 23.03 -4.56
C LEU A 89 14.07 24.34 -5.35
N PHE A 90 13.04 25.12 -5.03
CA PHE A 90 12.83 26.46 -5.62
C PHE A 90 13.93 27.46 -5.26
N ILE A 91 14.45 27.42 -4.03
CA ILE A 91 15.56 28.30 -3.62
C ILE A 91 16.84 27.95 -4.38
N THR A 92 17.12 26.67 -4.59
CA THR A 92 18.37 26.21 -5.25
C THR A 92 18.36 26.34 -6.77
N LEU A 93 17.23 26.05 -7.43
CA LEU A 93 17.13 26.00 -8.90
C LEU A 93 16.26 27.12 -9.52
N GLY A 94 15.57 27.91 -8.69
CA GLY A 94 14.67 28.96 -9.19
C GLY A 94 13.57 28.42 -10.11
N TYR A 95 13.30 29.13 -11.21
CA TYR A 95 12.32 28.71 -12.22
C TYR A 95 12.71 27.42 -12.97
N SER A 96 13.99 27.04 -12.98
CA SER A 96 14.47 25.82 -13.64
C SER A 96 14.03 24.53 -12.91
N ALA A 97 13.51 24.65 -11.69
CA ALA A 97 12.96 23.54 -10.91
C ALA A 97 11.52 23.16 -11.32
N THR A 98 10.84 24.03 -12.08
CA THR A 98 9.42 23.88 -12.46
C THR A 98 9.10 22.56 -13.18
N PRO A 99 9.91 22.06 -14.13
CA PRO A 99 9.63 20.78 -14.80
C PRO A 99 9.65 19.58 -13.85
N GLY A 100 10.60 19.55 -12.91
CA GLY A 100 10.69 18.50 -11.89
C GLY A 100 9.46 18.48 -10.98
N LEU A 101 8.98 19.66 -10.59
CA LEU A 101 7.78 19.82 -9.78
C LEU A 101 6.51 19.35 -10.50
N ILE A 102 6.38 19.68 -11.80
CA ILE A 102 5.27 19.19 -12.64
C ILE A 102 5.27 17.66 -12.69
N ILE A 103 6.43 17.02 -12.89
CA ILE A 103 6.53 15.55 -12.92
C ILE A 103 6.12 14.93 -11.58
N MET A 104 6.55 15.51 -10.45
CA MET A 104 6.17 15.04 -9.11
C MET A 104 4.67 15.23 -8.83
N VAL A 105 4.11 16.38 -9.22
CA VAL A 105 2.67 16.65 -9.00
C VAL A 105 1.81 15.76 -9.90
N LEU A 106 2.24 15.45 -11.12
CA LEU A 106 1.54 14.54 -12.03
C LEU A 106 1.67 13.06 -11.62
N SER A 107 2.79 12.65 -11.01
CA SER A 107 2.97 11.27 -10.59
C SER A 107 1.99 10.88 -9.46
N LEU A 108 1.61 11.81 -8.58
CA LEU A 108 0.64 11.59 -7.51
C LEU A 108 -0.75 11.13 -8.00
N PRO A 109 -1.49 11.89 -8.84
CA PRO A 109 -2.78 11.47 -9.36
C PRO A 109 -2.66 10.22 -10.23
N THR A 110 -1.58 10.06 -11.01
CA THR A 110 -1.37 8.84 -11.81
C THR A 110 -1.25 7.60 -10.93
N ASN A 111 -0.53 7.68 -9.81
CA ASN A 111 -0.44 6.57 -8.84
C ASN A 111 -1.81 6.31 -8.17
N ILE A 112 -2.55 7.35 -7.78
CA ILE A 112 -3.87 7.21 -7.16
C ILE A 112 -4.88 6.56 -8.11
N ILE A 113 -5.01 7.08 -9.34
CA ILE A 113 -5.94 6.57 -10.34
C ILE A 113 -5.61 5.12 -10.69
N SER A 114 -4.32 4.82 -10.92
CA SER A 114 -3.85 3.45 -11.18
C SER A 114 -4.19 2.50 -10.02
N SER A 115 -3.99 2.95 -8.77
CA SER A 115 -4.32 2.16 -7.58
C SER A 115 -5.83 1.86 -7.48
N ILE A 116 -6.69 2.84 -7.79
CA ILE A 116 -8.15 2.65 -7.80
C ILE A 116 -8.56 1.63 -8.87
N ILE A 117 -8.01 1.74 -10.09
CA ILE A 117 -8.29 0.82 -11.20
C ILE A 117 -7.83 -0.60 -10.86
N VAL A 118 -6.59 -0.74 -10.39
CA VAL A 118 -6.01 -2.01 -9.96
C VAL A 118 -6.84 -2.64 -8.85
N LYS A 119 -7.25 -1.85 -7.84
CA LYS A 119 -8.10 -2.34 -6.75
C LYS A 119 -9.44 -2.86 -7.28
N LYS A 120 -10.06 -2.16 -8.23
CA LYS A 120 -11.32 -2.62 -8.87
C LYS A 120 -11.14 -3.99 -9.54
N TRP A 121 -10.10 -4.15 -10.35
CA TRP A 121 -9.82 -5.45 -11.00
C TRP A 121 -9.44 -6.53 -10.01
N GLN A 122 -8.70 -6.20 -8.95
CA GLN A 122 -8.34 -7.15 -7.91
C GLN A 122 -9.57 -7.66 -7.14
N VAL A 123 -10.55 -6.80 -6.85
CA VAL A 123 -11.82 -7.22 -6.24
C VAL A 123 -12.60 -8.15 -7.16
N GLU A 124 -12.68 -7.85 -8.45
CA GLU A 124 -13.36 -8.71 -9.43
C GLU A 124 -12.64 -10.05 -9.59
N GLN A 125 -11.31 -10.03 -9.63
CA GLN A 125 -10.48 -11.24 -9.66
C GLN A 125 -10.68 -12.11 -8.42
N MET A 126 -10.80 -11.51 -7.23
CA MET A 126 -11.09 -12.27 -5.99
C MET A 126 -12.43 -12.99 -6.06
N LYS A 127 -13.47 -12.38 -6.65
CA LYS A 127 -14.76 -13.05 -6.85
C LYS A 127 -14.65 -14.29 -7.74
N LEU A 128 -13.92 -14.19 -8.86
CA LEU A 128 -13.68 -15.34 -9.74
C LEU A 128 -12.84 -16.42 -9.07
N LYS A 129 -11.86 -16.02 -8.25
CA LYS A 129 -11.06 -16.96 -7.45
C LYS A 129 -11.91 -17.72 -6.44
N ASP A 130 -12.85 -17.03 -5.78
CA ASP A 130 -13.78 -17.65 -4.83
C ASP A 130 -14.74 -18.61 -5.55
N GLU A 131 -15.28 -18.22 -6.71
CA GLU A 131 -16.12 -19.07 -7.57
C GLU A 131 -15.35 -20.34 -7.99
N ARG A 132 -14.12 -20.19 -8.49
CA ARG A 132 -13.25 -21.32 -8.87
C ARG A 132 -12.99 -22.25 -7.70
N THR A 133 -12.68 -21.70 -6.53
CA THR A 133 -12.41 -22.49 -5.30
C THR A 133 -13.65 -23.23 -4.85
N LYS A 134 -14.83 -22.60 -4.94
CA LYS A 134 -16.11 -23.23 -4.64
C LYS A 134 -16.40 -24.41 -5.58
N MET A 135 -16.28 -24.21 -6.89
CA MET A 135 -16.48 -25.27 -7.89
C MET A 135 -15.51 -26.44 -7.68
N LEU A 136 -14.24 -26.17 -7.38
CA LEU A 136 -13.27 -27.20 -7.06
C LEU A 136 -13.69 -28.03 -5.83
N ASN A 137 -14.19 -27.37 -4.77
CA ASN A 137 -14.68 -28.08 -3.59
C ASN A 137 -15.90 -28.95 -3.91
N GLU A 138 -16.83 -28.48 -4.74
CA GLU A 138 -17.99 -29.28 -5.17
C GLU A 138 -17.56 -30.52 -5.96
N VAL A 139 -16.62 -30.37 -6.91
CA VAL A 139 -16.06 -31.47 -7.69
C VAL A 139 -15.35 -32.50 -6.81
N LEU A 140 -14.53 -32.05 -5.85
CA LEU A 140 -13.80 -32.95 -4.95
C LEU A 140 -14.74 -33.72 -4.01
N ASN A 141 -15.76 -33.05 -3.45
CA ASN A 141 -16.76 -33.71 -2.61
C ASN A 141 -17.60 -34.72 -3.42
N GLY A 142 -17.88 -34.43 -4.70
CA GLY A 142 -18.67 -35.27 -5.62
C GLY A 142 -17.88 -36.25 -6.49
N ILE A 143 -16.57 -36.44 -6.25
CA ILE A 143 -15.66 -37.05 -7.24
C ILE A 143 -16.07 -38.46 -7.69
N LYS A 144 -16.64 -39.27 -6.77
CA LYS A 144 -17.07 -40.64 -7.10
C LYS A 144 -18.19 -40.65 -8.15
N VAL A 145 -19.14 -39.72 -8.05
CA VAL A 145 -20.26 -39.58 -9.00
C VAL A 145 -19.75 -39.08 -10.35
N ILE A 146 -18.85 -38.09 -10.32
CA ILE A 146 -18.25 -37.54 -11.55
C ILE A 146 -17.53 -38.62 -12.35
N LYS A 147 -16.73 -39.47 -11.69
CA LYS A 147 -16.06 -40.61 -12.35
C LYS A 147 -17.02 -41.67 -12.87
N LEU A 148 -18.10 -41.95 -12.14
CA LEU A 148 -19.12 -42.92 -12.55
C LEU A 148 -19.78 -42.52 -13.88
N TYR A 149 -19.97 -41.21 -14.11
CA TYR A 149 -20.58 -40.67 -15.33
C TYR A 149 -19.56 -40.17 -16.37
N ALA A 150 -18.25 -40.34 -16.14
CA ALA A 150 -17.17 -39.81 -16.98
C ALA A 150 -17.30 -38.30 -17.27
N TRP A 151 -17.72 -37.53 -16.26
CA TRP A 151 -17.90 -36.07 -16.35
C TRP A 151 -16.64 -35.27 -16.02
N GLU A 152 -15.45 -35.88 -16.00
CA GLU A 152 -14.22 -35.16 -15.64
C GLU A 152 -13.91 -34.04 -16.64
N ILE A 153 -13.94 -34.36 -17.95
CA ILE A 153 -13.58 -33.40 -19.01
C ILE A 153 -14.52 -32.19 -19.05
N PRO A 154 -15.86 -32.34 -19.00
CA PRO A 154 -16.76 -31.18 -18.94
C PRO A 154 -16.56 -30.31 -17.69
N MET A 155 -16.34 -30.93 -16.52
CA MET A 155 -16.11 -30.19 -15.28
C MET A 155 -14.78 -29.42 -15.30
N GLU A 156 -13.73 -30.03 -15.85
CA GLU A 156 -12.45 -29.37 -16.06
C GLU A 156 -12.59 -28.15 -16.98
N GLN A 157 -13.28 -28.30 -18.11
CA GLN A 157 -13.52 -27.19 -19.05
C GLN A 157 -14.28 -26.02 -18.37
N MET A 158 -15.27 -26.33 -17.53
CA MET A 158 -16.01 -25.30 -16.79
C MET A 158 -15.11 -24.54 -15.82
N ILE A 159 -14.22 -25.24 -15.10
CA ILE A 159 -13.24 -24.63 -14.19
C ILE A 159 -12.23 -23.79 -14.98
N ASP A 160 -11.76 -24.28 -16.13
CA ASP A 160 -10.80 -23.56 -16.96
C ASP A 160 -11.39 -22.26 -17.53
N GLN A 161 -12.67 -22.25 -17.92
CA GLN A 161 -13.36 -21.01 -18.34
C GLN A 161 -13.39 -19.94 -17.23
N ILE A 162 -13.53 -20.33 -15.97
CA ILE A 162 -13.42 -19.40 -14.83
C ILE A 162 -11.96 -18.94 -14.69
N ARG A 163 -11.00 -19.87 -14.82
CA ARG A 163 -9.57 -19.58 -14.73
C ARG A 163 -9.11 -18.60 -15.81
N GLN A 164 -9.55 -18.72 -17.05
CA GLN A 164 -9.20 -17.80 -18.13
C GLN A 164 -9.66 -16.37 -17.80
N ARG A 165 -10.89 -16.21 -17.29
CA ARG A 165 -11.40 -14.90 -16.85
C ARG A 165 -10.58 -14.32 -15.68
N GLU A 166 -10.20 -15.16 -14.72
CA GLU A 166 -9.32 -14.78 -13.60
C GLU A 166 -7.96 -14.28 -14.10
N LEU A 167 -7.34 -15.04 -15.03
CA LEU A 167 -6.04 -14.72 -15.62
C LEU A 167 -6.04 -13.42 -16.42
N LEU A 168 -7.13 -13.10 -17.12
CA LEU A 168 -7.25 -11.83 -17.85
C LEU A 168 -7.20 -10.62 -16.90
N LEU A 169 -7.92 -10.67 -15.77
CA LEU A 169 -7.90 -9.60 -14.78
C LEU A 169 -6.54 -9.51 -14.07
N LEU A 170 -5.94 -10.66 -13.79
CA LEU A 170 -4.60 -10.75 -13.21
C LEU A 170 -3.56 -10.10 -14.14
N ARG A 171 -3.59 -10.43 -15.44
CA ARG A 171 -2.67 -9.85 -16.44
C ARG A 171 -2.84 -8.33 -16.56
N LYS A 172 -4.08 -7.83 -16.61
CA LYS A 172 -4.36 -6.38 -16.61
C LYS A 172 -3.76 -5.68 -15.39
N THR A 173 -3.95 -6.28 -14.21
CA THR A 173 -3.44 -5.77 -12.94
C THR A 173 -1.92 -5.69 -12.94
N TYR A 174 -1.23 -6.78 -13.31
CA TYR A 174 0.23 -6.81 -13.35
C TYR A 174 0.81 -5.88 -14.41
N LEU A 175 0.17 -5.76 -15.57
CA LEU A 175 0.63 -4.86 -16.62
C LEU A 175 0.61 -3.41 -16.13
N VAL A 176 -0.50 -2.96 -15.54
CA VAL A 176 -0.60 -1.59 -15.02
C VAL A 176 0.38 -1.38 -13.87
N ARG A 177 0.48 -2.33 -12.91
CA ARG A 177 1.44 -2.21 -11.80
C ARG A 177 2.88 -2.08 -12.30
N ASN A 178 3.32 -2.99 -13.17
CA ASN A 178 4.70 -3.00 -13.67
C ASN A 178 5.04 -1.71 -14.44
N VAL A 179 4.10 -1.19 -15.24
CA VAL A 179 4.30 0.08 -15.96
C VAL A 179 4.46 1.25 -14.97
N ILE A 180 3.60 1.33 -13.96
CA ILE A 180 3.66 2.38 -12.96
C ILE A 180 4.92 2.28 -12.09
N ASP A 181 5.29 1.08 -11.66
CA ASP A 181 6.51 0.84 -10.87
C ASP A 181 7.78 1.20 -11.67
N SER A 182 7.80 0.87 -12.96
CA SER A 182 8.88 1.26 -13.86
C SER A 182 8.95 2.78 -14.03
N MET A 183 7.79 3.44 -14.18
CA MET A 183 7.72 4.90 -14.30
C MET A 183 8.13 5.61 -13.01
N ASN A 184 7.76 5.08 -11.84
CA ASN A 184 8.19 5.59 -10.54
C ASN A 184 9.71 5.43 -10.35
N THR A 185 10.28 4.29 -10.77
CA THR A 185 11.73 4.07 -10.73
C THR A 185 12.48 5.02 -11.66
N ALA A 186 11.94 5.27 -12.86
CA ALA A 186 12.51 6.21 -13.82
C ALA A 186 12.28 7.69 -13.46
N SER A 187 11.33 7.99 -12.57
CA SER A 187 10.92 9.36 -12.24
C SER A 187 12.08 10.21 -11.72
N ALA A 188 12.93 9.67 -10.84
CA ALA A 188 14.10 10.39 -10.32
C ALA A 188 15.07 10.80 -11.43
N PHE A 189 15.28 9.93 -12.41
CA PHE A 189 16.11 10.22 -13.59
C PHE A 189 15.46 11.26 -14.50
N MET A 190 14.15 11.13 -14.77
CA MET A 190 13.42 12.11 -15.57
C MET A 190 13.44 13.51 -14.93
N VAL A 191 13.19 13.59 -13.62
CA VAL A 191 13.24 14.86 -12.86
C VAL A 191 14.61 15.51 -12.97
N ALA A 192 15.69 14.76 -12.78
CA ALA A 192 17.05 15.27 -12.94
C ALA A 192 17.32 15.75 -14.37
N LEU A 193 17.00 14.92 -15.37
CA LEU A 193 17.20 15.23 -16.79
C LEU A 193 16.49 16.54 -17.20
N PHE A 194 15.21 16.69 -16.88
CA PHE A 194 14.44 17.88 -17.26
C PHE A 194 14.82 19.12 -16.45
N SER A 195 15.12 18.98 -15.15
CA SER A 195 15.52 20.12 -14.32
C SER A 195 16.90 20.65 -14.73
N PHE A 196 17.87 19.77 -14.95
CA PHE A 196 19.20 20.19 -15.42
C PHE A 196 19.19 20.63 -16.89
N GLY A 197 18.39 19.97 -17.74
CA GLY A 197 18.23 20.37 -19.14
C GLY A 197 17.65 21.78 -19.29
N THR A 198 16.61 22.12 -18.51
CA THR A 198 16.04 23.47 -18.50
C THR A 198 16.97 24.49 -17.85
N TYR A 199 17.71 24.11 -16.80
CA TYR A 199 18.73 24.97 -16.19
C TYR A 199 19.81 25.38 -17.20
N LEU A 200 20.34 24.43 -17.98
CA LEU A 200 21.33 24.67 -19.03
C LEU A 200 20.77 25.51 -20.20
N LEU A 201 19.53 25.27 -20.61
CA LEU A 201 18.92 25.97 -21.75
C LEU A 201 18.41 27.37 -21.40
N SER A 202 18.17 27.68 -20.12
CA SER A 202 17.52 28.94 -19.70
C SER A 202 18.47 30.15 -19.62
N SER A 203 19.79 29.99 -19.50
CA SER A 203 20.74 31.10 -19.65
C SER A 203 22.15 30.63 -20.02
N PRO A 204 22.88 31.31 -20.92
CA PRO A 204 24.29 31.01 -21.24
C PRO A 204 25.26 31.20 -20.07
N SER A 205 24.82 31.86 -18.98
CA SER A 205 25.60 32.14 -17.77
C SER A 205 25.42 31.12 -16.64
N HIS A 206 24.60 30.08 -16.83
CA HIS A 206 24.37 29.02 -15.84
C HIS A 206 25.32 27.85 -16.07
N GLU A 207 26.46 27.86 -15.37
CA GLU A 207 27.36 26.71 -15.33
C GLU A 207 26.88 25.69 -14.28
N LEU A 208 26.88 24.40 -14.65
CA LEU A 208 26.66 23.30 -13.70
C LEU A 208 27.86 23.19 -12.77
N THR A 209 27.85 23.96 -11.68
CA THR A 209 28.82 23.80 -10.60
C THR A 209 28.48 22.56 -9.78
N PRO A 210 29.47 21.83 -9.23
CA PRO A 210 29.23 20.64 -8.41
C PRO A 210 28.26 20.87 -7.25
N GLN A 211 28.16 22.10 -6.74
CA GLN A 211 27.25 22.51 -5.66
C GLN A 211 25.77 22.59 -6.08
N VAL A 212 25.49 22.73 -7.38
CA VAL A 212 24.13 22.75 -7.95
C VAL A 212 23.74 21.36 -8.48
N ALA A 213 24.72 20.53 -8.83
CA ALA A 213 24.52 19.18 -9.35
C ALA A 213 24.53 18.07 -8.27
N SER A 214 25.05 18.34 -7.06
CA SER A 214 25.08 17.42 -5.91
C SER A 214 23.85 17.55 -5.01
#